data_AF-A0A1I3TTR9-F1
#
_entry.id   AF-A0A1I3TTR9-F1
#
_cell.length_a   1.000
_cell.length_b   1.000
_cell.length_c   1.000
_cell.angle_alpha   90.00
_cell.angle_beta   90.00
_cell.angle_gamma   90.00
#
_symmetry.space_group_name_H-M   'P 1'
#
loop_
_entity.id
_entity.type
_entity.pdbx_description
1 polymer ?
#
loop_
_entity_poly.entity_id
_entity_poly.type
_entity_poly.pdbx_seq_one_letter_code
_entity_poly.pdbx_strand_id
1 'polypeptide(L)' 'MVDEVAVRRAAETAWTVYRARHPDVGAQDSRRCLLERHLQGRWEAHEGDAEELASFGLAYLHRLPADEC' A
#
# COMPACT_ATOMS: atom_id res chain seq x y z
N MET A 1 5.21 5.39 18.48
CA MET A 1 3.83 5.64 18.01
C MET A 1 3.82 5.33 16.53
N VAL A 2 2.85 4.54 16.06
CA VAL A 2 2.65 4.36 14.62
C VAL A 2 2.24 5.72 14.08
N ASP A 3 2.97 6.26 13.12
CA ASP A 3 2.56 7.50 12.47
C ASP A 3 1.48 7.12 11.44
N GLU A 4 0.26 6.96 11.94
CA GLU A 4 -0.90 6.52 11.14
C GLU A 4 -1.13 7.43 9.93
N VAL A 5 -0.73 8.70 10.04
CA VAL A 5 -0.76 9.67 8.94
C VAL A 5 0.28 9.32 7.88
N ALA A 6 1.50 8.94 8.26
CA ALA A 6 2.53 8.47 7.33
C ALA A 6 2.11 7.17 6.63
N VAL A 7 1.58 6.20 7.38
CA VAL A 7 1.08 4.92 6.82
C VAL A 7 -0.03 5.17 5.81
N ARG A 8 -1.01 6.01 6.15
CA ARG A 8 -2.13 6.35 5.25
C ARG A 8 -1.65 7.07 3.99
N ARG A 9 -0.72 8.02 4.11
CA ARG A 9 -0.15 8.72 2.94
C ARG A 9 0.61 7.76 2.04
N ALA A 10 1.45 6.90 2.60
CA ALA A 10 2.19 5.90 1.86
C ALA A 10 1.25 4.93 1.10
N ALA A 11 0.18 4.46 1.78
CA ALA A 11 -0.83 3.63 1.16
C ALA A 11 -1.54 4.35 0.01
N GLU A 12 -1.93 5.61 0.19
CA GLU A 12 -2.59 6.41 -0.84
C GLU A 12 -1.69 6.63 -2.06
N THR A 13 -0.41 6.94 -1.85
CA THR A 13 0.58 7.12 -2.92
C THR A 13 0.78 5.82 -3.69
N ALA A 14 1.06 4.72 -3.00
CA ALA A 14 1.25 3.41 -3.62
C ALA A 14 -0.01 2.97 -4.41
N TRP A 15 -1.19 3.16 -3.83
CA TRP A 15 -2.47 2.83 -4.45
C TRP A 15 -2.76 3.65 -5.71
N THR A 16 -2.46 4.95 -5.66
CA THR A 16 -2.67 5.86 -6.80
C THR A 16 -1.75 5.50 -7.97
N VAL A 17 -0.47 5.23 -7.69
CA VAL A 17 0.50 4.80 -8.71
C VAL A 17 0.10 3.45 -9.31
N TYR A 18 -0.34 2.50 -8.48
CA TYR A 18 -0.77 1.20 -8.95
C TYR A 18 -2.00 1.30 -9.86
N ARG A 19 -3.05 2.02 -9.45
CA ARG A 19 -4.26 2.21 -10.29
C ARG A 19 -3.98 2.93 -11.60
N ALA A 20 -3.02 3.86 -11.63
CA ALA A 20 -2.62 4.51 -12.87
C ALA A 20 -2.10 3.51 -13.92
N ARG A 21 -1.57 2.35 -13.48
CA ARG A 21 -1.10 1.26 -14.36
C ARG A 21 -2.13 0.15 -14.54
N HIS A 22 -3.16 0.10 -13.71
CA HIS A 22 -4.17 -0.96 -13.66
C HIS A 22 -5.58 -0.34 -13.67
N PRO A 23 -6.07 0.11 -14.84
CA PRO A 23 -7.36 0.81 -14.95
C PRO A 23 -8.56 -0.08 -14.58
N ASP A 24 -8.41 -1.40 -14.65
CA ASP A 24 -9.42 -2.38 -14.25
C ASP A 24 -9.59 -2.50 -12.73
N VAL A 25 -8.66 -1.93 -11.95
CA VAL A 25 -8.68 -1.99 -10.48
C VAL A 25 -9.51 -0.83 -9.92
N GLY A 26 -10.68 -1.19 -9.39
CA GLY A 26 -11.61 -0.25 -8.78
C GLY A 26 -11.06 0.40 -7.51
N ALA A 27 -11.61 1.56 -7.12
CA ALA A 27 -11.19 2.27 -5.91
C ALA A 27 -11.46 1.48 -4.61
N GLN A 28 -12.41 0.53 -4.64
CA GLN A 28 -12.84 -0.30 -3.51
C GLN A 28 -12.29 -1.74 -3.58
N ASP A 29 -11.30 -1.98 -4.43
CA ASP A 29 -10.67 -3.30 -4.56
C ASP A 29 -9.99 -3.71 -3.25
N SER A 30 -10.18 -4.97 -2.84
CA SER A 30 -9.71 -5.52 -1.58
C SER A 30 -8.20 -5.42 -1.39
N ARG A 31 -7.43 -5.31 -2.48
CA ARG A 31 -5.98 -5.06 -2.43
C ARG A 31 -5.63 -3.77 -1.70
N ARG A 32 -6.52 -2.78 -1.67
CA ARG A 32 -6.34 -1.55 -0.88
C ARG A 32 -6.31 -1.86 0.62
N CYS A 33 -7.26 -2.64 1.11
CA CYS A 33 -7.29 -3.05 2.53
C CYS A 33 -6.07 -3.91 2.90
N LEU A 34 -5.64 -4.79 2.00
CA LEU A 34 -4.43 -5.61 2.18
C LEU A 34 -3.17 -4.75 2.23
N LEU A 35 -3.06 -3.75 1.36
CA LEU A 35 -1.97 -2.78 1.35
C LEU A 35 -1.89 -2.02 2.68
N GLU A 36 -2.98 -1.45 3.16
CA GLU A 36 -3.01 -0.69 4.42
C GLU A 36 -2.55 -1.55 5.60
N ARG A 37 -3.04 -2.79 5.70
CA ARG A 37 -2.61 -3.75 6.73
C ARG A 37 -1.14 -4.12 6.60
N HIS A 38 -0.65 -4.34 5.39
CA HIS A 38 0.76 -4.67 5.15
C HIS A 38 1.68 -3.53 5.59
N LEU A 39 1.34 -2.29 5.23
CA LEU A 39 2.14 -1.12 5.59
C LEU A 39 2.08 -0.83 7.09
N GLN A 40 0.93 -1.06 7.73
CA GLN A 40 0.80 -0.92 9.19
C GLN A 40 1.73 -1.89 9.92
N GLY A 41 1.71 -3.19 9.58
CA GLY A 41 2.61 -4.17 10.19
C GLY A 41 4.09 -3.92 9.88
N ARG A 42 4.38 -3.33 8.71
CA ARG A 42 5.76 -2.96 8.33
C ARG A 42 6.25 -1.72 9.09
N TRP A 43 5.40 -0.73 9.34
CA TRP A 43 5.74 0.45 10.14
C TRP A 43 6.00 0.09 11.61
N GLU A 44 5.25 -0.87 12.16
CA GLU A 44 5.52 -1.39 13.51
C GLU A 44 6.88 -2.07 13.62
N ALA A 45 7.41 -2.60 12.51
CA ALA A 45 8.68 -3.31 12.45
C ALA A 45 9.86 -2.46 11.94
N HIS A 46 9.63 -1.26 11.39
CA HIS A 46 10.64 -0.47 10.67
C HIS A 46 10.52 1.03 10.92
N GLU A 47 11.65 1.67 11.24
CA GLU A 47 11.78 3.13 11.42
C GLU A 47 12.15 3.79 10.08
N GLY A 48 11.27 3.68 9.09
CA GLY A 48 11.48 4.18 7.72
C GLY A 48 10.64 5.41 7.39
N ASP A 49 10.99 6.12 6.31
CA ASP A 49 10.22 7.28 5.83
C ASP A 49 8.97 6.85 5.04
N ALA A 50 7.98 7.75 4.95
CA ALA A 50 6.73 7.51 4.21
C ALA A 50 6.97 7.19 2.72
N GLU A 51 8.02 7.76 2.11
CA GLU A 51 8.37 7.51 0.71
C GLU A 51 8.89 6.08 0.49
N GLU A 52 9.69 5.57 1.44
CA GLU A 52 10.18 4.20 1.44
C GLU A 52 9.02 3.23 1.67
N LEU A 53 8.12 3.57 2.59
CA LEU A 53 6.91 2.81 2.88
C LEU A 53 5.98 2.70 1.65
N ALA A 54 5.84 3.78 0.88
CA ALA A 54 5.07 3.78 -0.37
C ALA A 54 5.69 2.87 -1.42
N SER A 55 7.02 2.87 -1.54
CA SER A 55 7.75 1.98 -2.45
C SER A 55 7.56 0.51 -2.09
N PHE A 56 7.59 0.17 -0.79
CA PHE A 56 7.25 -1.17 -0.32
C PHE A 56 5.80 -1.55 -0.63
N GLY A 57 4.87 -0.62 -0.44
CA GLY A 57 3.46 -0.81 -0.76
C GLY A 57 3.23 -1.13 -2.23
N LEU A 58 3.90 -0.41 -3.13
CA LEU A 58 3.82 -0.66 -4.57
C LEU A 58 4.42 -2.02 -4.95
N ALA A 59 5.56 -2.39 -4.37
CA ALA A 59 6.17 -3.71 -4.59
C ALA A 59 5.29 -4.85 -4.09
N TYR A 60 4.58 -4.66 -2.98
CA TYR A 60 3.59 -5.59 -2.46
C TYR A 60 2.41 -5.77 -3.43
N LEU A 61 1.84 -4.67 -3.94
CA LEU A 61 0.76 -4.71 -4.93
C LEU A 61 1.14 -5.39 -6.24
N HIS A 62 2.38 -5.23 -6.70
CA HIS A 62 2.87 -5.92 -7.90
C HIS A 62 3.04 -7.43 -7.71
N ARG A 63 3.18 -7.90 -6.46
CA ARG A 63 3.32 -9.33 -6.14
C ARG A 63 1.98 -9.98 -5.80
N LEU A 64 0.94 -9.18 -5.54
CA LEU A 64 -0.39 -9.67 -5.24
C LEU A 64 -0.97 -10.39 -6.47
N PRO A 65 -1.34 -11.68 -6.34
CA PRO A 65 -2.04 -12.37 -7.42
C PRO A 65 -3.36 -11.67 -7.73
N ALA A 66 -3.76 -11.74 -9.01
CA ALA A 66 -5.00 -11.11 -9.46
C ALA A 66 -6.25 -11.70 -8.76
N ASP A 67 -6.15 -12.93 -8.24
CA ASP A 67 -7.23 -13.67 -7.58
C ASP A 67 -7.38 -13.41 -6.06
N GLU A 68 -6.44 -12.70 -5.41
CA GLU A 68 -6.64 -12.26 -4.02
C GLU A 68 -7.42 -10.94 -4.01
N CYS A 69 -8.72 -11.04 -4.33
CA CYS A 69 -9.75 -10.01 -4.14
C CYS A 69 -10.80 -10.48 -3.14
#